data_AF-A0A3R7M8Q6-F1
#
_entry.id   AF-A0A3R7M8Q6-F1
#
_cell.length_a   1.000
_cell.length_b   1.000
_cell.length_c   1.000
_cell.angle_alpha   90.00
_cell.angle_beta   90.00
_cell.angle_gamma   90.00
#
_symmetry.space_group_name_H-M   'P 1'
#
loop_
_entity.id
_entity.type
_entity.pdbx_description
1 polymer ?
#
loop_
_entity_poly.entity_id
_entity_poly.type
_entity_poly.pdbx_seq_one_letter_code
_entity_poly.pdbx_strand_id
1 'polypeptide(L)'
;MKEWLDMMLEKVSMRVSDDTVVSSKDKEFKATEKKKLQALIDRHDKLMPPTQETQAKVDVYARCYAYGDDISQTLKTLEEMRHLSVKEIHPHNMNMVEEQIEKADKDWEKYDEMRSAINGPIEKLETEFKRYRKFYDPVMGARKLAQKLEIWEEEKKKADEMLETIKKCYQTIIVLAGDDKKEFLDKEVADVEEKRTIIEKCKAKLDKLFEYNEKLTKTVNHAKELKDWATPVNAKLEEITTSADLSPEDRVREILILQEQAQVKFPEVEPLNKEYKALLTEEDLEKSETAKNTKATWDEYRQYITEVCEAVEKEAGSISQDQRFYADYLCGVKEFKPWMESAESHIKEPLPKPSNLAECLALLGDCQNFDTLCADNKAKLDDAGKARESMEKQSNTENEVVALGGRWDEVKKAAADRVEKVQVLVNTWQDLQKTTDELTSKMSDIPNTEDPKIEELEKVFASMKELFAKKKELLTTV
;
A
#
# COMPACT_ATOMS: atom_id res chain seq x y z
N MET A 1 35.71 116.30 -28.19
CA MET A 1 35.04 117.35 -27.39
C MET A 1 35.87 118.63 -27.35
N LYS A 2 37.18 118.57 -27.03
CA LYS A 2 38.12 119.71 -27.12
C LYS A 2 38.12 120.43 -28.47
N GLU A 3 38.33 119.69 -29.55
CA GLU A 3 38.33 120.24 -30.93
C GLU A 3 37.03 120.97 -31.29
N TRP A 4 35.89 120.52 -30.74
CA TRP A 4 34.60 121.18 -30.95
C TRP A 4 34.48 122.48 -30.15
N LEU A 5 34.98 122.50 -28.90
CA LEU A 5 35.03 123.71 -28.06
C LEU A 5 36.00 124.75 -28.63
N ASP A 6 37.18 124.32 -29.09
CA ASP A 6 38.18 125.18 -29.73
C ASP A 6 37.64 125.75 -31.05
N MET A 7 37.01 124.92 -31.89
CA MET A 7 36.33 125.38 -33.11
C MET A 7 35.18 126.36 -32.81
N MET A 8 34.43 126.18 -31.73
CA MET A 8 33.38 127.12 -31.32
C MET A 8 33.96 128.45 -30.80
N LEU A 9 35.03 128.42 -30.02
CA LEU A 9 35.77 129.62 -29.58
C LEU A 9 36.36 130.38 -30.77
N GLU A 10 36.89 129.65 -31.75
CA GLU A 10 37.41 130.20 -33.00
C GLU A 10 36.30 130.81 -33.85
N LYS A 11 35.14 130.14 -34.02
CA LYS A 11 33.96 130.70 -34.71
C LYS A 11 33.40 131.96 -34.03
N VAL A 12 33.39 132.02 -32.70
CA VAL A 12 33.00 133.22 -31.94
C VAL A 12 34.04 134.34 -32.13
N SER A 13 35.32 134.00 -32.32
CA SER A 13 36.42 134.95 -32.53
C SER A 13 36.60 135.41 -34.00
N MET A 14 36.28 134.58 -35.00
CA MET A 14 36.45 134.88 -36.43
C MET A 14 35.39 135.82 -36.99
N ARG A 15 34.19 135.92 -36.39
CA ARG A 15 33.19 136.92 -36.81
C ARG A 15 33.59 138.38 -36.52
N VAL A 16 34.85 138.63 -36.16
CA VAL A 16 35.45 139.96 -35.94
C VAL A 16 36.11 140.50 -37.22
N SER A 17 36.38 139.64 -38.23
CA SER A 17 37.13 140.04 -39.43
C SER A 17 36.28 140.38 -40.66
N ASP A 18 34.94 140.47 -40.55
CA ASP A 18 34.08 140.93 -41.64
C ASP A 18 33.42 142.29 -41.32
N ASP A 19 33.59 143.21 -42.27
CA ASP A 19 33.40 144.66 -42.26
C ASP A 19 31.92 145.13 -42.09
N THR A 20 31.25 144.72 -41.02
CA THR A 20 29.87 145.17 -40.72
C THR A 20 29.74 145.82 -39.34
N VAL A 21 29.04 146.96 -39.31
CA VAL A 21 28.82 147.78 -38.10
C VAL A 21 27.99 147.00 -37.07
N VAL A 22 28.66 146.37 -36.10
CA VAL A 22 28.01 145.65 -34.99
C VAL A 22 27.76 146.57 -33.79
N SER A 23 26.52 146.61 -33.31
CA SER A 23 26.02 147.37 -32.15
C SER A 23 26.71 147.00 -30.83
N SER A 24 26.85 147.95 -29.90
CA SER A 24 27.58 147.79 -28.63
C SER A 24 27.03 146.67 -27.72
N LYS A 25 25.72 146.38 -27.75
CA LYS A 25 25.11 145.27 -26.99
C LYS A 25 25.57 143.88 -27.46
N ASP A 26 25.79 143.71 -28.77
CA ASP A 26 26.25 142.44 -29.35
C ASP A 26 27.73 142.17 -29.04
N LYS A 27 28.54 143.23 -28.94
CA LYS A 27 29.94 143.11 -28.51
C LYS A 27 30.05 142.62 -27.06
N GLU A 28 29.19 143.12 -26.17
CA GLU A 28 29.19 142.74 -24.75
C GLU A 28 28.66 141.31 -24.54
N PHE A 29 27.61 140.89 -25.25
CA PHE A 29 27.12 139.51 -25.21
C PHE A 29 28.18 138.51 -25.72
N LYS A 30 28.82 138.80 -26.86
CA LYS A 30 29.90 137.96 -27.41
C LYS A 30 31.14 137.92 -26.52
N ALA A 31 31.51 139.02 -25.87
CA ALA A 31 32.61 139.03 -24.92
C ALA A 31 32.31 138.12 -23.71
N THR A 32 31.08 138.15 -23.22
CA THR A 32 30.62 137.32 -22.11
C THR A 32 30.57 135.84 -22.51
N GLU A 33 30.09 135.53 -23.72
CA GLU A 33 30.03 134.17 -24.27
C GLU A 33 31.42 133.61 -24.58
N LYS A 34 32.33 134.43 -25.14
CA LYS A 34 33.75 134.08 -25.31
C LYS A 34 34.41 133.78 -23.97
N LYS A 35 34.12 134.57 -22.93
CA LYS A 35 34.66 134.33 -21.57
C LYS A 35 34.11 133.03 -20.96
N LYS A 36 32.84 132.69 -21.21
CA LYS A 36 32.24 131.42 -20.80
C LYS A 36 32.84 130.23 -21.54
N LEU A 37 33.02 130.34 -22.86
CA LEU A 37 33.68 129.32 -23.69
C LEU A 37 35.13 129.12 -23.28
N GLN A 38 35.88 130.21 -23.06
CA GLN A 38 37.25 130.14 -22.56
C GLN A 38 37.31 129.48 -21.19
N ALA A 39 36.42 129.84 -20.25
CA ALA A 39 36.34 129.20 -18.94
C ALA A 39 35.97 127.70 -19.03
N LEU A 40 35.19 127.31 -20.04
CA LEU A 40 34.85 125.91 -20.33
C LEU A 40 36.06 125.15 -20.90
N ILE A 41 36.83 125.76 -21.79
CA ILE A 41 38.07 125.21 -22.35
C ILE A 41 39.10 125.07 -21.23
N ASP A 42 39.32 126.10 -20.42
CA ASP A 42 40.25 126.06 -19.30
C ASP A 42 39.85 124.98 -18.27
N ARG A 43 38.55 124.81 -18.01
CA ARG A 43 38.03 123.75 -17.14
C ARG A 43 38.23 122.37 -17.76
N HIS A 44 37.98 122.22 -19.06
CA HIS A 44 38.23 120.98 -19.80
C HIS A 44 39.72 120.64 -19.76
N ASP A 45 40.60 121.60 -20.06
CA ASP A 45 42.06 121.42 -20.07
C ASP A 45 42.64 121.14 -18.69
N LYS A 46 41.99 121.65 -17.62
CA LYS A 46 42.38 121.33 -16.25
C LYS A 46 41.88 119.96 -15.79
N LEU A 47 40.73 119.50 -16.29
CA LEU A 47 40.14 118.21 -15.93
C LEU A 47 40.66 117.05 -16.78
N MET A 48 41.08 117.30 -18.02
CA MET A 48 41.55 116.24 -18.93
C MET A 48 42.76 115.47 -18.41
N PRO A 49 43.85 116.10 -17.93
CA PRO A 49 45.00 115.37 -17.39
C PRO A 49 44.63 114.43 -16.22
N PRO A 50 43.92 114.87 -15.15
CA PRO A 50 43.54 113.95 -14.08
C PRO A 50 42.50 112.91 -14.52
N THR A 51 41.66 113.20 -15.53
CA THR A 51 40.74 112.21 -16.11
C THR A 51 41.51 111.14 -16.88
N GLN A 52 42.50 111.52 -17.70
CA GLN A 52 43.36 110.59 -18.42
C GLN A 52 44.23 109.75 -17.48
N GLU A 53 44.76 110.36 -16.41
CA GLU A 53 45.50 109.63 -15.36
C GLU A 53 44.60 108.63 -14.64
N THR A 54 43.36 109.01 -14.31
CA THR A 54 42.38 108.12 -13.70
C THR A 54 42.00 106.98 -14.64
N GLN A 55 41.79 107.27 -15.93
CA GLN A 55 41.53 106.25 -16.94
C GLN A 55 42.70 105.27 -17.06
N ALA A 56 43.94 105.76 -17.07
CA ALA A 56 45.13 104.91 -17.10
C ALA A 56 45.23 104.02 -15.85
N LYS A 57 44.91 104.55 -14.66
CA LYS A 57 44.86 103.76 -13.41
C LYS A 57 43.76 102.70 -13.45
N VAL A 58 42.56 103.05 -13.92
CA VAL A 58 41.44 102.10 -14.08
C VAL A 58 41.81 100.99 -15.06
N ASP A 59 42.43 101.31 -16.20
CA ASP A 59 42.89 100.32 -17.18
C ASP A 59 43.98 99.39 -16.62
N VAL A 60 44.86 99.91 -15.76
CA VAL A 60 45.87 99.09 -15.06
C VAL A 60 45.20 98.19 -14.02
N TYR A 61 44.27 98.71 -13.21
CA TYR A 61 43.54 97.90 -12.24
C TYR A 61 42.69 96.82 -12.91
N ALA A 62 42.00 97.13 -14.01
CA ALA A 62 41.24 96.15 -14.78
C ALA A 62 42.14 95.02 -15.30
N ARG A 63 43.34 95.35 -15.78
CA ARG A 63 44.35 94.34 -16.16
C ARG A 63 44.84 93.52 -14.97
N CYS A 64 45.09 94.15 -13.82
CA CYS A 64 45.45 93.43 -12.59
C CYS A 64 44.36 92.43 -12.15
N TYR A 65 43.08 92.80 -12.25
CA TYR A 65 41.96 91.89 -11.96
C TYR A 65 41.89 90.75 -12.97
N ALA A 66 42.05 91.02 -14.27
CA ALA A 66 42.09 89.99 -15.31
C ALA A 66 43.26 89.00 -15.08
N TYR A 67 44.44 89.50 -14.69
CA TYR A 67 45.55 88.63 -14.29
C TYR A 67 45.21 87.80 -13.05
N GLY A 68 44.46 88.36 -12.09
CA GLY A 68 43.96 87.61 -10.93
C GLY A 68 43.07 86.44 -11.35
N ASP A 69 42.13 86.67 -12.26
CA ASP A 69 41.23 85.63 -12.79
C ASP A 69 42.01 84.55 -13.56
N ASP A 70 42.97 84.95 -14.42
CA ASP A 70 43.84 84.04 -15.16
C ASP A 70 44.73 83.21 -14.22
N ILE A 71 45.29 83.83 -13.17
CA ILE A 71 46.09 83.17 -12.15
C ILE A 71 45.22 82.19 -11.36
N SER A 72 43.98 82.56 -10.99
CA SER A 72 43.04 81.65 -10.32
C SER A 72 42.69 80.45 -11.18
N GLN A 73 42.46 80.64 -12.49
CA GLN A 73 42.20 79.53 -13.41
C GLN A 73 43.43 78.63 -13.61
N THR A 74 44.62 79.24 -13.63
CA THR A 74 45.89 78.50 -13.70
C THR A 74 46.14 77.72 -12.42
N LEU A 75 45.86 78.32 -11.25
CA LEU A 75 45.93 77.66 -9.94
C LEU A 75 44.95 76.50 -9.85
N LYS A 76 43.72 76.67 -10.33
CA LYS A 76 42.74 75.58 -10.37
C LYS A 76 43.21 74.44 -11.26
N THR A 77 43.71 74.73 -12.45
CA THR A 77 44.29 73.72 -13.35
C THR A 77 45.51 73.04 -12.71
N LEU A 78 46.38 73.80 -12.04
CA LEU A 78 47.53 73.25 -11.32
C LEU A 78 47.13 72.44 -10.10
N GLU A 79 46.05 72.78 -9.40
CA GLU A 79 45.48 72.00 -8.30
C GLU A 79 44.77 70.76 -8.81
N GLU A 80 44.09 70.81 -9.95
CA GLU A 80 43.55 69.65 -10.65
C GLU A 80 44.69 68.75 -11.15
N MET A 81 45.74 69.30 -11.75
CA MET A 81 46.95 68.56 -12.17
C MET A 81 47.74 68.02 -10.98
N ARG A 82 47.83 68.75 -9.87
CA ARG A 82 48.42 68.28 -8.59
C ARG A 82 47.56 67.18 -8.01
N HIS A 83 46.24 67.33 -8.05
CA HIS A 83 45.33 66.29 -7.61
C HIS A 83 45.48 65.06 -8.52
N LEU A 84 45.57 65.21 -9.84
CA LEU A 84 45.77 64.12 -10.78
C LEU A 84 47.15 63.48 -10.62
N SER A 85 48.22 64.25 -10.43
CA SER A 85 49.59 63.73 -10.27
C SER A 85 49.84 63.08 -8.92
N VAL A 86 49.17 63.52 -7.86
CA VAL A 86 49.18 62.85 -6.55
C VAL A 86 48.21 61.67 -6.54
N LYS A 87 47.11 61.73 -7.31
CA LYS A 87 46.21 60.57 -7.52
C LYS A 87 46.87 59.51 -8.42
N GLU A 88 47.84 59.88 -9.26
CA GLU A 88 48.65 58.99 -10.10
C GLU A 88 49.96 58.50 -9.45
N ILE A 89 50.35 58.99 -8.27
CA ILE A 89 51.09 58.11 -7.34
C ILE A 89 50.03 57.28 -6.63
N HIS A 90 49.39 56.41 -7.41
CA HIS A 90 48.32 55.54 -6.97
C HIS A 90 48.97 54.31 -6.31
N PRO A 91 48.60 53.97 -5.05
CA PRO A 91 48.93 52.68 -4.44
C PRO A 91 48.31 51.45 -5.17
N HIS A 92 47.80 51.60 -6.40
CA HIS A 92 46.99 50.61 -7.13
C HIS A 92 47.63 50.06 -8.41
N ASN A 93 48.90 50.31 -8.72
CA ASN A 93 49.56 49.64 -9.86
C ASN A 93 50.66 48.65 -9.50
N MET A 94 51.45 48.87 -8.43
CA MET A 94 52.46 47.88 -8.02
C MET A 94 51.92 47.04 -6.87
N ASN A 95 51.51 47.64 -5.75
CA ASN A 95 51.04 46.89 -4.58
C ASN A 95 49.77 46.06 -4.86
N MET A 96 48.81 46.55 -5.65
CA MET A 96 47.66 45.72 -6.04
C MET A 96 48.02 44.62 -7.04
N VAL A 97 49.00 44.86 -7.91
CA VAL A 97 49.50 43.82 -8.80
C VAL A 97 50.29 42.78 -8.00
N GLU A 98 51.08 43.20 -7.01
CA GLU A 98 51.75 42.32 -6.05
C GLU A 98 50.75 41.51 -5.22
N GLU A 99 49.70 42.13 -4.66
CA GLU A 99 48.64 41.42 -3.94
C GLU A 99 47.88 40.43 -4.85
N GLN A 100 47.63 40.81 -6.11
CA GLN A 100 47.03 39.91 -7.10
C GLN A 100 47.94 38.76 -7.48
N ILE A 101 49.25 39.01 -7.62
CA ILE A 101 50.27 37.98 -7.87
C ILE A 101 50.38 37.04 -6.68
N GLU A 102 50.48 37.54 -5.44
CA GLU A 102 50.51 36.71 -4.23
C GLU A 102 49.24 35.87 -4.08
N LYS A 103 48.08 36.44 -4.39
CA LYS A 103 46.81 35.72 -4.36
C LYS A 103 46.78 34.64 -5.43
N ALA A 104 47.25 34.93 -6.65
CA ALA A 104 47.32 33.96 -7.73
C ALA A 104 48.29 32.83 -7.45
N ASP A 105 49.43 33.12 -6.82
CA ASP A 105 50.42 32.12 -6.41
C ASP A 105 49.80 31.15 -5.39
N LYS A 106 49.12 31.69 -4.36
CA LYS A 106 48.34 30.88 -3.40
C LYS A 106 47.22 30.08 -4.07
N ASP A 107 46.52 30.67 -5.04
CA ASP A 107 45.47 29.97 -5.79
C ASP A 107 46.05 28.89 -6.71
N TRP A 108 47.27 29.04 -7.25
CA TRP A 108 47.99 28.01 -7.99
C TRP A 108 48.37 26.83 -7.09
N GLU A 109 48.95 27.10 -5.92
CA GLU A 109 49.27 26.05 -4.93
C GLU A 109 48.00 25.27 -4.54
N LYS A 110 46.93 26.00 -4.23
CA LYS A 110 45.65 25.40 -3.84
C LYS A 110 44.97 24.67 -5.00
N TYR A 111 45.06 25.18 -6.22
CA TYR A 111 44.56 24.51 -7.42
C TYR A 111 45.25 23.16 -7.61
N ASP A 112 46.58 23.12 -7.53
CA ASP A 112 47.35 21.88 -7.71
C ASP A 112 47.08 20.88 -6.58
N GLU A 113 47.03 21.35 -5.33
CA GLU A 113 46.67 20.54 -4.17
C GLU A 113 45.29 19.89 -4.34
N MET A 114 44.26 20.68 -4.67
CA MET A 114 42.89 20.18 -4.82
C MET A 114 42.73 19.28 -6.05
N ARG A 115 43.39 19.61 -7.17
CA ARG A 115 43.40 18.80 -8.39
C ARG A 115 44.01 17.41 -8.15
N SER A 116 45.03 17.32 -7.30
CA SER A 116 45.60 16.04 -6.89
C SER A 116 44.69 15.32 -5.89
N ALA A 117 44.22 16.02 -4.86
CA ALA A 117 43.43 15.47 -3.76
C ALA A 117 42.06 14.91 -4.20
N ILE A 118 41.44 15.48 -5.24
CA ILE A 118 40.13 15.05 -5.72
C ILE A 118 40.12 13.63 -6.29
N ASN A 119 41.28 13.08 -6.69
CA ASN A 119 41.37 11.67 -7.09
C ASN A 119 41.07 10.72 -5.92
N GLY A 120 41.36 11.12 -4.67
CA GLY A 120 41.14 10.29 -3.48
C GLY A 120 39.66 9.88 -3.29
N PRO A 121 38.70 10.83 -3.22
CA PRO A 121 37.28 10.51 -3.17
C PRO A 121 36.79 9.70 -4.38
N ILE A 122 37.28 10.02 -5.58
CA ILE A 122 36.91 9.33 -6.83
C ILE A 122 37.35 7.86 -6.79
N GLU A 123 38.61 7.58 -6.47
CA GLU A 123 39.17 6.22 -6.39
C GLU A 123 38.49 5.37 -5.30
N LYS A 124 38.12 6.00 -4.17
CA LYS A 124 37.31 5.33 -3.14
C LYS A 124 35.95 4.92 -3.67
N LEU A 125 35.26 5.81 -4.38
CA LEU A 125 33.97 5.51 -5.01
C LEU A 125 34.10 4.41 -6.08
N GLU A 126 35.15 4.43 -6.91
CA GLU A 126 35.42 3.36 -7.86
C GLU A 126 35.63 2.00 -7.18
N THR A 127 36.34 1.99 -6.04
CA THR A 127 36.57 0.78 -5.25
C THR A 127 35.27 0.25 -4.65
N GLU A 128 34.44 1.12 -4.09
CA GLU A 128 33.13 0.74 -3.56
C GLU A 128 32.14 0.31 -4.64
N PHE A 129 32.18 0.93 -5.81
CA PHE A 129 31.34 0.58 -6.97
C PHE A 129 31.53 -0.87 -7.42
N LYS A 130 32.78 -1.36 -7.38
CA LYS A 130 33.12 -2.76 -7.66
C LYS A 130 32.51 -3.73 -6.65
N ARG A 131 32.23 -3.27 -5.42
CA ARG A 131 31.61 -4.06 -4.34
C ARG A 131 30.08 -3.98 -4.34
N TYR A 132 29.47 -3.17 -5.21
CA TYR A 132 28.01 -3.08 -5.32
C TYR A 132 27.45 -4.34 -5.97
N ARG A 133 26.63 -5.07 -5.22
CA ARG A 133 25.99 -6.33 -5.59
C ARG A 133 24.60 -6.41 -4.97
N LYS A 134 23.78 -7.32 -5.48
CA LYS A 134 22.48 -7.67 -4.87
C LYS A 134 22.71 -8.28 -3.48
N PHE A 135 21.77 -8.02 -2.58
CA PHE A 135 21.68 -8.69 -1.28
C PHE A 135 20.36 -9.45 -1.22
N TYR A 136 20.43 -10.74 -0.91
CA TYR A 136 19.27 -11.64 -0.94
C TYR A 136 18.61 -11.81 0.44
N ASP A 137 19.20 -11.23 1.48
CA ASP A 137 18.54 -11.05 2.77
C ASP A 137 18.00 -9.60 2.84
N PRO A 138 16.68 -9.41 3.04
CA PRO A 138 16.05 -8.09 3.09
C PRO A 138 16.68 -7.14 4.11
N VAL A 139 16.87 -7.62 5.34
CA VAL A 139 17.32 -6.81 6.49
C VAL A 139 18.79 -6.44 6.34
N MET A 140 19.62 -7.42 5.98
CA MET A 140 21.03 -7.21 5.68
C MET A 140 21.21 -6.27 4.49
N GLY A 141 20.40 -6.45 3.44
CA GLY A 141 20.43 -5.62 2.24
C GLY A 141 20.15 -4.17 2.56
N ALA A 142 19.07 -3.88 3.28
CA ALA A 142 18.72 -2.52 3.69
C ALA A 142 19.86 -1.86 4.49
N ARG A 143 20.42 -2.59 5.48
CA ARG A 143 21.55 -2.09 6.29
C ARG A 143 22.80 -1.81 5.45
N LYS A 144 23.18 -2.73 4.56
CA LYS A 144 24.39 -2.61 3.74
C LYS A 144 24.27 -1.55 2.66
N LEU A 145 23.09 -1.36 2.09
CA LEU A 145 22.84 -0.30 1.12
C LEU A 145 22.83 1.08 1.78
N ALA A 146 22.27 1.21 2.99
CA ALA A 146 22.35 2.45 3.77
C ALA A 146 23.81 2.85 4.07
N GLN A 147 24.65 1.91 4.51
CA GLN A 147 26.09 2.16 4.71
C GLN A 147 26.79 2.63 3.42
N LYS A 148 26.41 2.06 2.27
CA LYS A 148 26.99 2.45 0.97
C LYS A 148 26.50 3.81 0.49
N LEU A 149 25.27 4.18 0.81
CA LEU A 149 24.71 5.50 0.52
C LEU A 149 25.42 6.58 1.34
N GLU A 150 25.65 6.35 2.63
CA GLU A 150 26.38 7.26 3.52
C GLU A 150 27.80 7.54 3.00
N ILE A 151 28.56 6.49 2.64
CA ILE A 151 29.89 6.65 2.02
C ILE A 151 29.79 7.43 0.70
N TRP A 152 28.77 7.16 -0.12
CA TRP A 152 28.58 7.89 -1.37
C TRP A 152 28.29 9.38 -1.14
N GLU A 153 27.43 9.72 -0.17
CA GLU A 153 27.10 11.10 0.17
C GLU A 153 28.31 11.87 0.70
N GLU A 154 29.10 11.24 1.58
CA GLU A 154 30.33 11.84 2.12
C GLU A 154 31.37 12.11 1.03
N GLU A 155 31.67 11.12 0.19
CA GLU A 155 32.71 11.26 -0.84
C GLU A 155 32.23 12.15 -2.01
N LYS A 156 30.93 12.14 -2.33
CA LYS A 156 30.33 13.12 -3.26
C LYS A 156 30.52 14.53 -2.73
N LYS A 157 30.15 14.80 -1.46
CA LYS A 157 30.29 16.12 -0.86
C LYS A 157 31.73 16.62 -0.94
N LYS A 158 32.71 15.78 -0.57
CA LYS A 158 34.14 16.10 -0.68
C LYS A 158 34.54 16.44 -2.12
N ALA A 159 34.13 15.62 -3.09
CA ALA A 159 34.43 15.85 -4.50
C ALA A 159 33.76 17.12 -5.08
N ASP A 160 32.54 17.45 -4.63
CA ASP A 160 31.81 18.65 -5.03
C ASP A 160 32.50 19.91 -4.48
N GLU A 161 32.86 19.92 -3.19
CA GLU A 161 33.59 21.03 -2.53
C GLU A 161 34.98 21.25 -3.14
N MET A 162 35.70 20.18 -3.46
CA MET A 162 37.00 20.24 -4.14
C MET A 162 36.87 20.81 -5.55
N LEU A 163 35.87 20.37 -6.34
CA LEU A 163 35.66 20.92 -7.68
C LEU A 163 35.27 22.41 -7.64
N GLU A 164 34.43 22.81 -6.69
CA GLU A 164 34.07 24.22 -6.52
C GLU A 164 35.32 25.08 -6.21
N THR A 165 36.22 24.56 -5.38
CA THR A 165 37.50 25.22 -5.06
C THR A 165 38.40 25.29 -6.30
N ILE A 166 38.56 24.20 -7.05
CA ILE A 166 39.31 24.16 -8.32
C ILE A 166 38.79 25.22 -9.30
N LYS A 167 37.46 25.32 -9.47
CA LYS A 167 36.83 26.31 -10.35
C LYS A 167 37.06 27.75 -9.89
N LYS A 168 37.02 28.01 -8.58
CA LYS A 168 37.34 29.33 -8.01
C LYS A 168 38.79 29.72 -8.25
N CYS A 169 39.74 28.83 -7.95
CA CYS A 169 41.17 29.09 -8.18
C CYS A 169 41.46 29.27 -9.69
N TYR A 170 40.85 28.45 -10.56
CA TYR A 170 40.90 28.62 -12.02
C TYR A 170 40.48 30.03 -12.46
N GLN A 171 39.35 30.54 -11.95
CA GLN A 171 38.85 31.88 -12.28
C GLN A 171 39.81 32.99 -11.84
N THR A 172 40.48 32.85 -10.68
CA THR A 172 41.50 33.83 -10.28
C THR A 172 42.74 33.75 -11.17
N ILE A 173 43.23 32.54 -11.43
CA ILE A 173 44.47 32.29 -12.17
C ILE A 173 44.36 32.83 -13.61
N ILE A 174 43.24 32.56 -14.30
CA ILE A 174 43.08 32.92 -15.71
C ILE A 174 43.06 34.43 -15.95
N VAL A 175 42.58 35.21 -14.97
CA VAL A 175 42.55 36.69 -15.04
C VAL A 175 43.98 37.26 -15.12
N LEU A 176 44.97 36.58 -14.54
CA LEU A 176 46.35 37.04 -14.47
C LEU A 176 47.29 36.33 -15.45
N ALA A 177 47.05 35.05 -15.72
CA ALA A 177 47.89 34.25 -16.62
C ALA A 177 47.60 34.48 -18.12
N GLY A 178 46.46 35.10 -18.45
CA GLY A 178 46.04 35.36 -19.84
C GLY A 178 45.62 34.10 -20.60
N ASP A 179 45.35 34.26 -21.90
CA ASP A 179 44.80 33.19 -22.74
C ASP A 179 45.78 32.02 -22.96
N ASP A 180 47.09 32.23 -22.79
CA ASP A 180 48.14 31.22 -23.00
C ASP A 180 48.02 30.00 -22.07
N LYS A 181 47.42 30.16 -20.88
CA LYS A 181 47.22 29.07 -19.90
C LYS A 181 45.79 28.53 -19.87
N LYS A 182 44.86 29.18 -20.58
CA LYS A 182 43.44 28.86 -20.57
C LYS A 182 43.17 27.46 -21.09
N GLU A 183 43.69 27.11 -22.26
CA GLU A 183 43.46 25.78 -22.87
C GLU A 183 43.96 24.64 -21.97
N PHE A 184 45.09 24.83 -21.30
CA PHE A 184 45.63 23.84 -20.37
C PHE A 184 44.70 23.65 -19.15
N LEU A 185 44.30 24.75 -18.51
CA LEU A 185 43.43 24.67 -17.34
C LEU A 185 42.02 24.16 -17.67
N ASP A 186 41.46 24.56 -18.81
CA ASP A 186 40.17 24.08 -19.29
C ASP A 186 40.19 22.56 -19.47
N LYS A 187 41.29 22.03 -20.06
CA LYS A 187 41.49 20.59 -20.19
C LYS A 187 41.57 19.88 -18.84
N GLU A 188 42.30 20.44 -17.88
CA GLU A 188 42.46 19.82 -16.56
C GLU A 188 41.15 19.81 -15.74
N VAL A 189 40.38 20.89 -15.81
CA VAL A 189 39.04 20.93 -15.18
C VAL A 189 38.12 19.92 -15.86
N ALA A 190 38.17 19.80 -17.19
CA ALA A 190 37.39 18.82 -17.93
C ALA A 190 37.76 17.37 -17.56
N ASP A 191 39.06 17.04 -17.43
CA ASP A 191 39.54 15.72 -17.01
C ASP A 191 39.03 15.36 -15.59
N VAL A 192 39.00 16.34 -14.68
CA VAL A 192 38.43 16.18 -13.33
C VAL A 192 36.92 15.94 -13.39
N GLU A 193 36.19 16.70 -14.21
CA GLU A 193 34.75 16.52 -14.39
C GLU A 193 34.40 15.16 -15.00
N GLU A 194 35.19 14.67 -15.96
CA GLU A 194 35.01 13.35 -16.56
C GLU A 194 35.19 12.22 -15.53
N LYS A 195 36.24 12.30 -14.70
CA LYS A 195 36.48 11.33 -13.63
C LYS A 195 35.33 11.31 -12.60
N ARG A 196 34.74 12.47 -12.31
CA ARG A 196 33.60 12.59 -11.37
C ARG A 196 32.31 11.94 -11.86
N THR A 197 32.21 11.54 -13.14
CA THR A 197 31.06 10.76 -13.65
C THR A 197 30.82 9.46 -12.88
N ILE A 198 31.83 8.93 -12.16
CA ILE A 198 31.65 7.79 -11.25
C ILE A 198 30.61 8.06 -10.16
N ILE A 199 30.48 9.30 -9.68
CA ILE A 199 29.50 9.68 -8.63
C ILE A 199 28.08 9.36 -9.12
N GLU A 200 27.74 9.76 -10.34
CA GLU A 200 26.43 9.51 -10.94
C GLU A 200 26.22 8.01 -11.22
N LYS A 201 27.24 7.32 -11.73
CA LYS A 201 27.20 5.86 -11.95
C LYS A 201 26.96 5.10 -10.66
N CYS A 202 27.64 5.48 -9.57
CA CYS A 202 27.42 4.92 -8.23
C CYS A 202 25.99 5.11 -7.77
N LYS A 203 25.45 6.33 -7.89
CA LYS A 203 24.07 6.63 -7.48
C LYS A 203 23.06 5.81 -8.27
N ALA A 204 23.16 5.79 -9.59
CA ALA A 204 22.26 5.04 -10.45
C ALA A 204 22.29 3.53 -10.15
N LYS A 205 23.46 2.96 -9.82
CA LYS A 205 23.56 1.55 -9.41
C LYS A 205 23.00 1.31 -8.01
N LEU A 206 23.23 2.23 -7.05
CA LEU A 206 22.64 2.15 -5.72
C LEU A 206 21.12 2.19 -5.79
N ASP A 207 20.54 3.09 -6.58
CA ASP A 207 19.09 3.23 -6.72
C ASP A 207 18.45 1.93 -7.22
N LYS A 208 19.04 1.30 -8.25
CA LYS A 208 18.60 -0.03 -8.72
C LYS A 208 18.70 -1.11 -7.64
N LEU A 209 19.73 -1.06 -6.78
CA LEU A 209 19.89 -2.02 -5.69
C LEU A 209 18.88 -1.78 -4.55
N PHE A 210 18.55 -0.51 -4.25
CA PHE A 210 17.50 -0.16 -3.31
C PHE A 210 16.13 -0.62 -3.81
N GLU A 211 15.79 -0.33 -5.08
CA GLU A 211 14.54 -0.82 -5.69
C GLU A 211 14.43 -2.35 -5.64
N TYR A 212 15.53 -3.06 -5.91
CA TYR A 212 15.57 -4.51 -5.79
C TYR A 212 15.34 -4.98 -4.35
N ASN A 213 16.03 -4.38 -3.38
CA ASN A 213 15.89 -4.75 -1.97
C ASN A 213 14.50 -4.44 -1.42
N GLU A 214 13.87 -3.34 -1.85
CA GLU A 214 12.50 -3.00 -1.50
C GLU A 214 11.51 -4.05 -2.03
N LYS A 215 11.64 -4.44 -3.31
CA LYS A 215 10.81 -5.51 -3.89
C LYS A 215 10.99 -6.82 -3.14
N LEU A 216 12.23 -7.23 -2.89
CA LEU A 216 12.53 -8.44 -2.13
C LEU A 216 11.96 -8.40 -0.72
N THR A 217 12.05 -7.25 -0.05
CA THR A 217 11.48 -7.05 1.30
C THR A 217 9.97 -7.23 1.28
N LYS A 218 9.26 -6.63 0.31
CA LYS A 218 7.81 -6.79 0.16
C LYS A 218 7.43 -8.25 -0.09
N THR A 219 8.10 -8.91 -1.02
CA THR A 219 7.89 -10.33 -1.35
C THR A 219 8.11 -11.25 -0.13
N VAL A 220 9.21 -11.05 0.62
CA VAL A 220 9.51 -11.84 1.83
C VAL A 220 8.51 -11.60 2.96
N ASN A 221 8.09 -10.35 3.18
CA ASN A 221 7.09 -10.04 4.19
C ASN A 221 5.74 -10.65 3.83
N HIS A 222 5.32 -10.59 2.57
CA HIS A 222 4.07 -11.19 2.12
C HIS A 222 4.08 -12.73 2.28
N ALA A 223 5.20 -13.38 1.98
CA ALA A 223 5.37 -14.82 2.23
C ALA A 223 5.20 -15.16 3.71
N LYS A 224 5.78 -14.33 4.59
CA LYS A 224 5.64 -14.49 6.03
C LYS A 224 4.20 -14.30 6.50
N GLU A 225 3.50 -13.28 5.99
CA GLU A 225 2.08 -13.04 6.30
C GLU A 225 1.21 -14.24 5.95
N LEU A 226 1.42 -14.87 4.78
CA LEU A 226 0.69 -16.07 4.39
C LEU A 226 0.99 -17.25 5.32
N LYS A 227 2.25 -17.46 5.70
CA LYS A 227 2.63 -18.52 6.64
C LYS A 227 2.06 -18.26 8.05
N ASP A 228 2.06 -17.01 8.50
CA ASP A 228 1.53 -16.61 9.81
C ASP A 228 0.00 -16.68 9.84
N TRP A 229 -0.68 -16.54 8.69
CA TRP A 229 -2.11 -16.87 8.52
C TRP A 229 -2.38 -18.38 8.55
N ALA A 230 -1.58 -19.19 7.84
CA ALA A 230 -1.78 -20.64 7.78
C ALA A 230 -1.62 -21.33 9.14
N THR A 231 -0.78 -20.76 10.02
CA THR A 231 -0.49 -21.32 11.36
C THR A 231 -1.75 -21.46 12.25
N PRO A 232 -2.52 -20.39 12.55
CA PRO A 232 -3.76 -20.49 13.31
C PRO A 232 -4.87 -21.24 12.57
N VAL A 233 -4.91 -21.19 11.23
CA VAL A 233 -5.88 -21.97 10.44
C VAL A 233 -5.66 -23.47 10.66
N ASN A 234 -4.41 -23.93 10.64
CA ASN A 234 -4.09 -25.33 10.89
C ASN A 234 -4.46 -25.76 12.32
N ALA A 235 -4.17 -24.91 13.32
CA ALA A 235 -4.55 -25.19 14.70
C ALA A 235 -6.08 -25.26 14.87
N LYS A 236 -6.82 -24.36 14.20
CA LYS A 236 -8.28 -24.37 14.20
C LYS A 236 -8.85 -25.59 13.49
N LEU A 237 -8.23 -26.03 12.39
CA LEU A 237 -8.60 -27.26 11.69
C LEU A 237 -8.43 -28.50 12.58
N GLU A 238 -7.31 -28.58 13.31
CA GLU A 238 -7.08 -29.64 14.29
C GLU A 238 -8.15 -29.63 15.40
N GLU A 239 -8.51 -28.46 15.92
CA GLU A 239 -9.59 -28.30 16.90
C GLU A 239 -10.94 -28.79 16.35
N ILE A 240 -11.34 -28.34 15.14
CA ILE A 240 -12.62 -28.70 14.51
C ILE A 240 -12.73 -30.19 14.24
N THR A 241 -11.62 -30.86 13.95
CA THR A 241 -11.61 -32.29 13.60
C THR A 241 -11.54 -33.19 14.82
N THR A 242 -10.88 -32.76 15.91
CA THR A 242 -10.62 -33.59 17.09
C THR A 242 -11.53 -33.31 18.28
N SER A 243 -12.10 -32.11 18.40
CA SER A 243 -12.91 -31.73 19.55
C SER A 243 -14.20 -32.56 19.66
N ALA A 244 -14.46 -33.14 20.82
CA ALA A 244 -15.71 -33.86 21.09
C ALA A 244 -16.87 -32.93 21.50
N ASP A 245 -16.57 -31.67 21.81
CA ASP A 245 -17.54 -30.68 22.30
C ASP A 245 -18.28 -29.96 21.17
N LEU A 246 -17.77 -30.05 19.93
CA LEU A 246 -18.39 -29.42 18.77
C LEU A 246 -19.51 -30.27 18.19
N SER A 247 -20.66 -29.64 17.97
CA SER A 247 -21.77 -30.26 17.23
C SER A 247 -21.43 -30.39 15.75
N PRO A 248 -22.05 -31.34 15.01
CA PRO A 248 -21.87 -31.45 13.56
C PRO A 248 -22.16 -30.14 12.82
N GLU A 249 -23.19 -29.39 13.24
CA GLU A 249 -23.55 -28.10 12.64
C GLU A 249 -22.49 -27.02 12.88
N ASP A 250 -21.91 -26.99 14.08
CA ASP A 250 -20.83 -26.06 14.40
C ASP A 250 -19.57 -26.39 13.60
N ARG A 251 -19.23 -27.68 13.45
CA ARG A 251 -18.10 -28.11 12.61
C ARG A 251 -18.27 -27.65 11.17
N VAL A 252 -19.47 -27.77 10.60
CA VAL A 252 -19.78 -27.28 9.24
C VAL A 252 -19.59 -25.77 9.14
N ARG A 253 -20.11 -25.01 10.12
CA ARG A 253 -19.95 -23.55 10.11
C ARG A 253 -18.48 -23.14 10.13
N GLU A 254 -17.71 -23.72 11.03
CA GLU A 254 -16.30 -23.38 11.21
C GLU A 254 -15.45 -23.80 10.01
N ILE A 255 -15.68 -24.98 9.43
CA ILE A 255 -14.90 -25.44 8.27
C ILE A 255 -15.18 -24.62 7.00
N LEU A 256 -16.43 -24.16 6.81
CA LEU A 256 -16.78 -23.25 5.71
C LEU A 256 -16.05 -21.92 5.83
N ILE A 257 -15.91 -21.38 7.05
CA ILE A 257 -15.11 -20.16 7.30
C ILE A 257 -13.64 -20.38 6.92
N LEU A 258 -13.07 -21.56 7.23
CA LEU A 258 -11.69 -21.88 6.84
C LEU A 258 -11.55 -22.04 5.32
N GLN A 259 -12.52 -22.68 4.65
CA GLN A 259 -12.54 -22.80 3.19
C GLN A 259 -12.61 -21.44 2.49
N GLU A 260 -13.48 -20.53 2.94
CA GLU A 260 -13.58 -19.18 2.38
C GLU A 260 -12.25 -18.42 2.51
N GLN A 261 -11.58 -18.52 3.67
CA GLN A 261 -10.25 -17.93 3.84
C GLN A 261 -9.22 -18.54 2.89
N ALA A 262 -9.20 -19.87 2.76
CA ALA A 262 -8.29 -20.58 1.86
C ALA A 262 -8.52 -20.20 0.39
N GLN A 263 -9.78 -20.02 -0.03
CA GLN A 263 -10.14 -19.57 -1.39
C GLN A 263 -9.59 -18.18 -1.73
N VAL A 264 -9.44 -17.30 -0.73
CA VAL A 264 -8.83 -15.98 -0.92
C VAL A 264 -7.31 -16.04 -0.87
N LYS A 265 -6.75 -16.78 0.09
CA LYS A 265 -5.31 -16.75 0.38
C LYS A 265 -4.46 -17.68 -0.47
N PHE A 266 -4.95 -18.87 -0.78
CA PHE A 266 -4.19 -19.84 -1.56
C PHE A 266 -3.82 -19.34 -2.98
N PRO A 267 -4.70 -18.62 -3.72
CA PRO A 267 -4.34 -18.06 -5.02
C PRO A 267 -3.20 -17.03 -5.00
N GLU A 268 -2.89 -16.41 -3.85
CA GLU A 268 -1.77 -15.46 -3.71
C GLU A 268 -0.40 -16.16 -3.83
N VAL A 269 -0.34 -17.47 -3.55
CA VAL A 269 0.90 -18.27 -3.50
C VAL A 269 1.60 -18.36 -4.86
N GLU A 270 0.87 -18.57 -5.94
CA GLU A 270 1.47 -18.75 -7.28
C GLU A 270 2.05 -17.46 -7.88
N PRO A 271 1.35 -16.29 -7.83
CA PRO A 271 1.95 -15.00 -8.15
C PRO A 271 3.21 -14.73 -7.32
N LEU A 272 3.17 -14.99 -6.02
CA LEU A 272 4.31 -14.78 -5.14
C LEU A 272 5.49 -15.68 -5.51
N ASN A 273 5.21 -16.94 -5.87
CA ASN A 273 6.22 -17.86 -6.37
C ASN A 273 6.90 -17.37 -7.66
N LYS A 274 6.14 -16.74 -8.57
CA LYS A 274 6.69 -16.10 -9.77
C LYS A 274 7.57 -14.91 -9.43
N GLU A 275 7.19 -14.09 -8.45
CA GLU A 275 8.03 -12.98 -7.97
C GLU A 275 9.35 -13.49 -7.39
N TYR A 276 9.32 -14.53 -6.56
CA TYR A 276 10.54 -15.15 -6.03
C TYR A 276 11.46 -15.65 -7.15
N LYS A 277 10.92 -16.31 -8.19
CA LYS A 277 11.70 -16.76 -9.35
C LYS A 277 12.30 -15.60 -10.16
N ALA A 278 11.60 -14.47 -10.23
CA ALA A 278 12.10 -13.28 -10.92
C ALA A 278 13.19 -12.54 -10.12
N LEU A 279 13.06 -12.50 -8.79
CA LEU A 279 14.02 -11.84 -7.91
C LEU A 279 15.27 -12.70 -7.65
N LEU A 280 15.10 -14.01 -7.49
CA LEU A 280 16.15 -14.99 -7.23
C LEU A 280 16.36 -15.87 -8.46
N THR A 281 17.25 -15.44 -9.36
CA THR A 281 17.54 -16.19 -10.58
C THR A 281 18.35 -17.46 -10.30
N GLU A 282 18.40 -18.40 -11.24
CA GLU A 282 19.23 -19.61 -11.10
C GLU A 282 20.71 -19.28 -10.87
N GLU A 283 21.25 -18.29 -11.58
CA GLU A 283 22.61 -17.81 -11.37
C GLU A 283 22.83 -17.24 -9.97
N ASP A 284 21.86 -16.49 -9.43
CA ASP A 284 21.90 -15.94 -8.08
C ASP A 284 21.93 -17.07 -7.04
N LEU A 285 21.12 -18.12 -7.25
CA LEU A 285 21.04 -19.31 -6.40
C LEU A 285 22.32 -20.15 -6.44
N GLU A 286 22.97 -20.28 -7.59
CA GLU A 286 24.25 -21.00 -7.70
C GLU A 286 25.38 -20.30 -6.92
N LYS A 287 25.41 -18.96 -6.97
CA LYS A 287 26.52 -18.15 -6.47
C LYS A 287 26.34 -17.66 -5.03
N SER A 288 25.12 -17.66 -4.50
CA SER A 288 24.82 -17.09 -3.18
C SER A 288 24.06 -18.04 -2.27
N GLU A 289 24.71 -18.42 -1.17
CA GLU A 289 24.06 -19.21 -0.11
C GLU A 289 22.88 -18.48 0.54
N THR A 290 22.96 -17.15 0.66
CA THR A 290 21.85 -16.33 1.18
C THR A 290 20.63 -16.36 0.24
N ALA A 291 20.85 -16.39 -1.08
CA ALA A 291 19.76 -16.55 -2.04
C ALA A 291 19.10 -17.92 -1.89
N LYS A 292 19.89 -18.98 -1.76
CA LYS A 292 19.37 -20.34 -1.51
C LYS A 292 18.54 -20.42 -0.25
N ASN A 293 19.04 -19.90 0.87
CA ASN A 293 18.31 -19.92 2.14
C ASN A 293 16.98 -19.17 2.04
N THR A 294 16.99 -17.99 1.42
CA THR A 294 15.77 -17.19 1.24
C THR A 294 14.75 -17.92 0.36
N LYS A 295 15.21 -18.60 -0.69
CA LYS A 295 14.35 -19.42 -1.56
C LYS A 295 13.84 -20.67 -0.85
N ALA A 296 14.67 -21.34 -0.07
CA ALA A 296 14.33 -22.53 0.70
C ALA A 296 13.25 -22.21 1.75
N THR A 297 13.40 -21.12 2.50
CA THR A 297 12.36 -20.66 3.44
C THR A 297 11.04 -20.39 2.73
N TRP A 298 11.07 -19.80 1.53
CA TRP A 298 9.84 -19.65 0.73
C TRP A 298 9.25 -21.00 0.31
N ASP A 299 10.08 -21.97 -0.11
CA ASP A 299 9.59 -23.30 -0.47
C ASP A 299 8.97 -24.03 0.72
N GLU A 300 9.57 -23.91 1.91
CA GLU A 300 9.00 -24.42 3.16
C GLU A 300 7.64 -23.78 3.46
N TYR A 301 7.53 -22.46 3.37
CA TYR A 301 6.27 -21.74 3.61
C TYR A 301 5.21 -22.14 2.59
N ARG A 302 5.58 -22.19 1.31
CA ARG A 302 4.70 -22.59 0.22
C ARG A 302 4.18 -24.01 0.41
N GLN A 303 5.06 -24.94 0.77
CA GLN A 303 4.67 -26.32 1.06
C GLN A 303 3.69 -26.36 2.23
N TYR A 304 4.02 -25.71 3.34
CA TYR A 304 3.16 -25.67 4.52
C TYR A 304 1.77 -25.07 4.22
N ILE A 305 1.71 -23.93 3.54
CA ILE A 305 0.44 -23.30 3.14
C ILE A 305 -0.38 -24.24 2.24
N THR A 306 0.28 -24.96 1.32
CA THR A 306 -0.38 -25.92 0.43
C THR A 306 -0.96 -27.08 1.22
N GLU A 307 -0.17 -27.69 2.11
CA GLU A 307 -0.63 -28.78 2.97
C GLU A 307 -1.82 -28.37 3.84
N VAL A 308 -1.80 -27.16 4.41
CA VAL A 308 -2.93 -26.63 5.21
C VAL A 308 -4.17 -26.46 4.35
N CYS A 309 -4.06 -25.88 3.14
CA CYS A 309 -5.22 -25.67 2.27
C CYS A 309 -5.80 -27.00 1.75
N GLU A 310 -4.95 -27.97 1.40
CA GLU A 310 -5.37 -29.32 1.02
C GLU A 310 -6.06 -30.05 2.18
N ALA A 311 -5.54 -29.89 3.41
CA ALA A 311 -6.16 -30.44 4.60
C ALA A 311 -7.53 -29.80 4.87
N VAL A 312 -7.66 -28.47 4.75
CA VAL A 312 -8.95 -27.77 4.88
C VAL A 312 -9.97 -28.32 3.88
N GLU A 313 -9.60 -28.48 2.61
CA GLU A 313 -10.52 -28.98 1.58
C GLU A 313 -10.93 -30.43 1.83
N LYS A 314 -9.97 -31.28 2.20
CA LYS A 314 -10.24 -32.68 2.53
C LYS A 314 -11.19 -32.81 3.72
N GLU A 315 -10.92 -32.08 4.80
CA GLU A 315 -11.72 -32.13 6.01
C GLU A 315 -13.10 -31.47 5.82
N ALA A 316 -13.21 -30.45 4.97
CA ALA A 316 -14.51 -29.90 4.57
C ALA A 316 -15.38 -30.93 3.86
N GLY A 317 -14.80 -31.76 3.00
CA GLY A 317 -15.48 -32.90 2.37
C GLY A 317 -15.97 -33.91 3.40
N SER A 318 -15.09 -34.34 4.31
CA SER A 318 -15.43 -35.27 5.41
C SER A 318 -16.53 -34.71 6.32
N ILE A 319 -16.41 -33.48 6.79
CA ILE A 319 -17.39 -32.82 7.67
C ILE A 319 -18.74 -32.62 6.97
N SER A 320 -18.74 -32.28 5.68
CA SER A 320 -19.99 -32.14 4.91
C SER A 320 -20.71 -33.49 4.74
N GLN A 321 -19.95 -34.57 4.56
CA GLN A 321 -20.49 -35.92 4.50
C GLN A 321 -21.06 -36.36 5.87
N ASP A 322 -20.36 -36.07 6.96
CA ASP A 322 -20.83 -36.31 8.32
C ASP A 322 -22.13 -35.55 8.64
N GLN A 323 -22.25 -34.30 8.18
CA GLN A 323 -23.49 -33.53 8.34
C GLN A 323 -24.67 -34.20 7.63
N ARG A 324 -24.45 -34.79 6.45
CA ARG A 324 -25.48 -35.52 5.73
C ARG A 324 -25.92 -36.77 6.52
N PHE A 325 -24.95 -37.57 6.98
CA PHE A 325 -25.25 -38.73 7.82
C PHE A 325 -25.98 -38.36 9.11
N TYR A 326 -25.59 -37.24 9.73
CA TYR A 326 -26.26 -36.73 10.92
C TYR A 326 -27.69 -36.27 10.63
N ALA A 327 -27.94 -35.63 9.48
CA ALA A 327 -29.28 -35.26 9.05
C ALA A 327 -30.16 -36.49 8.78
N ASP A 328 -29.61 -37.54 8.15
CA ASP A 328 -30.31 -38.80 7.91
C ASP A 328 -30.68 -39.49 9.25
N TYR A 329 -29.75 -39.52 10.21
CA TYR A 329 -30.00 -39.99 11.58
C TYR A 329 -31.13 -39.21 12.26
N LEU A 330 -31.05 -37.87 12.28
CA LEU A 330 -32.05 -37.02 12.92
C LEU A 330 -33.44 -37.19 12.29
N CYS A 331 -33.49 -37.32 10.95
CA CYS A 331 -34.72 -37.56 10.22
C CYS A 331 -35.33 -38.91 10.62
N GLY A 332 -34.55 -39.99 10.57
CA GLY A 332 -35.01 -41.33 10.92
C GLY A 332 -35.51 -41.43 12.37
N VAL A 333 -34.78 -40.86 13.33
CA VAL A 333 -35.22 -40.81 14.73
C VAL A 333 -36.51 -40.00 14.89
N LYS A 334 -36.62 -38.85 14.21
CA LYS A 334 -37.80 -37.99 14.27
C LYS A 334 -39.03 -38.65 13.68
N GLU A 335 -38.89 -39.45 12.61
CA GLU A 335 -39.99 -40.22 12.02
C GLU A 335 -40.37 -41.44 12.88
N PHE A 336 -39.40 -42.10 13.49
CA PHE A 336 -39.62 -43.32 14.27
C PHE A 336 -40.33 -43.07 15.62
N LYS A 337 -40.01 -41.95 16.30
CA LYS A 337 -40.55 -41.63 17.63
C LYS A 337 -42.09 -41.61 17.69
N PRO A 338 -42.80 -40.87 16.82
CA PRO A 338 -44.28 -40.86 16.84
C PRO A 338 -44.89 -42.22 16.49
N TRP A 339 -44.27 -42.97 15.56
CA TRP A 339 -44.74 -44.31 15.22
C TRP A 339 -44.60 -45.26 16.42
N MET A 340 -43.47 -45.20 17.13
CA MET A 340 -43.26 -46.01 18.34
C MET A 340 -44.30 -45.72 19.42
N GLU A 341 -44.59 -44.45 19.71
CA GLU A 341 -45.60 -44.07 20.68
C GLU A 341 -46.99 -44.63 20.30
N SER A 342 -47.34 -44.55 19.01
CA SER A 342 -48.58 -45.14 18.49
C SER A 342 -48.59 -46.67 18.61
N ALA A 343 -47.48 -47.33 18.30
CA ALA A 343 -47.36 -48.79 18.34
C ALA A 343 -47.44 -49.31 19.79
N GLU A 344 -46.79 -48.63 20.73
CA GLU A 344 -46.88 -48.90 22.17
C GLU A 344 -48.30 -48.71 22.71
N SER A 345 -49.06 -47.77 22.18
CA SER A 345 -50.48 -47.62 22.51
C SER A 345 -51.29 -48.79 21.94
N HIS A 346 -51.07 -49.13 20.67
CA HIS A 346 -51.80 -50.20 19.98
C HIS A 346 -51.62 -51.56 20.66
N ILE A 347 -50.43 -51.89 21.14
CA ILE A 347 -50.18 -53.16 21.84
C ILE A 347 -50.78 -53.22 23.26
N LYS A 348 -51.27 -52.09 23.80
CA LYS A 348 -52.00 -52.05 25.07
C LYS A 348 -53.50 -52.20 24.88
N GLU A 349 -54.03 -51.97 23.68
CA GLU A 349 -55.45 -52.13 23.37
C GLU A 349 -55.83 -53.62 23.35
N PRO A 350 -56.90 -54.05 24.05
CA PRO A 350 -57.33 -55.44 24.03
C PRO A 350 -57.76 -55.87 22.62
N LEU A 351 -57.52 -57.14 22.25
CA LEU A 351 -57.92 -57.61 20.92
C LEU A 351 -59.45 -57.70 20.84
N PRO A 352 -60.04 -57.39 19.67
CA PRO A 352 -61.47 -57.55 19.47
C PRO A 352 -61.84 -59.04 19.48
N LYS A 353 -63.01 -59.37 20.04
CA LYS A 353 -63.49 -60.75 20.13
C LYS A 353 -64.25 -61.13 18.85
N PRO A 354 -63.70 -61.99 17.98
CA PRO A 354 -64.36 -62.34 16.73
C PRO A 354 -65.59 -63.22 16.97
N SER A 355 -66.69 -62.91 16.29
CA SER A 355 -67.97 -63.61 16.40
C SER A 355 -68.13 -64.76 15.39
N ASN A 356 -67.30 -64.77 14.34
CA ASN A 356 -67.32 -65.75 13.26
C ASN A 356 -65.89 -65.96 12.69
N LEU A 357 -65.71 -66.99 11.84
CA LEU A 357 -64.41 -67.31 11.24
C LEU A 357 -63.91 -66.16 10.33
N ALA A 358 -64.78 -65.45 9.63
CA ALA A 358 -64.38 -64.36 8.74
C ALA A 358 -63.76 -63.19 9.53
N GLU A 359 -64.38 -62.79 10.65
CA GLU A 359 -63.83 -61.80 11.58
C GLU A 359 -62.51 -62.27 12.22
N CYS A 360 -62.38 -63.56 12.53
CA CYS A 360 -61.14 -64.11 13.07
C CYS A 360 -59.98 -64.09 12.06
N LEU A 361 -60.28 -64.36 10.78
CA LEU A 361 -59.32 -64.26 9.68
C LEU A 361 -58.92 -62.81 9.40
N ALA A 362 -59.87 -61.88 9.44
CA ALA A 362 -59.58 -60.45 9.32
C ALA A 362 -58.67 -59.96 10.44
N LEU A 363 -58.95 -60.33 11.69
CA LEU A 363 -58.12 -59.99 12.85
C LEU A 363 -56.69 -60.54 12.73
N LEU A 364 -56.53 -61.78 12.24
CA LEU A 364 -55.22 -62.35 11.98
C LEU A 364 -54.45 -61.52 10.94
N GLY A 365 -55.13 -61.13 9.85
CA GLY A 365 -54.57 -60.25 8.82
C GLY A 365 -54.11 -58.91 9.39
N ASP A 366 -54.93 -58.27 10.24
CA ASP A 366 -54.58 -57.01 10.90
C ASP A 366 -53.35 -57.15 11.80
N CYS A 367 -53.28 -58.23 12.59
CA CYS A 367 -52.12 -58.53 13.44
C CYS A 367 -50.86 -58.81 12.63
N GLN A 368 -50.96 -59.55 11.52
CA GLN A 368 -49.83 -59.82 10.61
C GLN A 368 -49.37 -58.55 9.89
N ASN A 369 -50.29 -57.68 9.49
CA ASN A 369 -49.98 -56.39 8.90
C ASN A 369 -49.24 -55.49 9.90
N PHE A 370 -49.72 -55.42 11.14
CA PHE A 370 -49.02 -54.67 12.20
C PHE A 370 -47.63 -55.25 12.49
N ASP A 371 -47.50 -56.58 12.57
CA ASP A 371 -46.22 -57.25 12.75
C ASP A 371 -45.22 -56.96 11.62
N THR A 372 -45.71 -56.88 10.38
CA THR A 372 -44.93 -56.48 9.21
C THR A 372 -44.50 -55.02 9.31
N LEU A 373 -45.42 -54.11 9.67
CA LEU A 373 -45.10 -52.69 9.88
C LEU A 373 -44.05 -52.49 10.98
N CYS A 374 -44.05 -53.32 12.02
CA CYS A 374 -43.01 -53.30 13.04
C CYS A 374 -41.62 -53.63 12.44
N ALA A 375 -41.53 -54.63 11.56
CA ALA A 375 -40.28 -54.97 10.90
C ALA A 375 -39.80 -53.85 9.95
N ASP A 376 -40.72 -53.27 9.18
CA ASP A 376 -40.39 -52.17 8.26
C ASP A 376 -39.87 -50.92 8.98
N ASN A 377 -40.50 -50.54 10.10
CA ASN A 377 -40.03 -49.40 10.89
C ASN A 377 -38.72 -49.69 11.62
N LYS A 378 -38.44 -50.94 11.97
CA LYS A 378 -37.14 -51.33 12.51
C LYS A 378 -36.02 -51.09 11.51
N ALA A 379 -36.25 -51.45 10.23
CA ALA A 379 -35.28 -51.20 9.17
C ALA A 379 -34.92 -49.71 9.08
N LYS A 380 -35.90 -48.81 9.19
CA LYS A 380 -35.66 -47.36 9.21
C LYS A 380 -34.83 -46.90 10.42
N LEU A 381 -35.12 -47.43 11.60
CA LEU A 381 -34.34 -47.12 12.81
C LEU A 381 -32.90 -47.65 12.68
N ASP A 382 -32.72 -48.84 12.12
CA ASP A 382 -31.41 -49.44 11.90
C ASP A 382 -30.60 -48.65 10.86
N ASP A 383 -31.25 -48.15 9.81
CA ASP A 383 -30.61 -47.27 8.83
C ASP A 383 -30.19 -45.92 9.44
N ALA A 384 -31.00 -45.35 10.35
CA ALA A 384 -30.61 -44.18 11.13
C ALA A 384 -29.40 -44.48 12.04
N GLY A 385 -29.35 -45.67 12.64
CA GLY A 385 -28.21 -46.16 13.40
C GLY A 385 -26.93 -46.27 12.57
N LYS A 386 -27.02 -46.90 11.38
CA LYS A 386 -25.90 -47.01 10.44
C LYS A 386 -25.39 -45.65 9.97
N ALA A 387 -26.30 -44.70 9.70
CA ALA A 387 -25.92 -43.34 9.35
C ALA A 387 -25.09 -42.70 10.47
N ARG A 388 -25.56 -42.83 11.72
CA ARG A 388 -24.82 -42.33 12.90
C ARG A 388 -23.45 -42.99 13.07
N GLU A 389 -23.34 -44.30 12.84
CA GLU A 389 -22.07 -45.04 12.90
C GLU A 389 -21.10 -44.71 11.77
N SER A 390 -21.61 -44.25 10.63
CA SER A 390 -20.81 -43.88 9.46
C SER A 390 -20.16 -42.50 9.58
N MET A 391 -20.47 -41.75 10.63
CA MET A 391 -19.83 -40.45 10.90
C MET A 391 -18.39 -40.66 11.37
N GLU A 392 -17.45 -39.94 10.76
CA GLU A 392 -16.03 -40.02 11.13
C GLU A 392 -15.70 -39.20 12.37
N LYS A 393 -16.37 -38.06 12.53
CA LYS A 393 -16.11 -37.09 13.59
C LYS A 393 -16.85 -37.45 14.86
N GLN A 394 -16.13 -37.41 15.99
CA GLN A 394 -16.72 -37.70 17.30
C GLN A 394 -17.81 -36.69 17.65
N SER A 395 -18.87 -37.16 18.29
CA SER A 395 -19.97 -36.32 18.73
C SER A 395 -20.42 -36.79 20.11
N ASN A 396 -20.53 -35.83 21.03
CA ASN A 396 -21.06 -36.05 22.39
C ASN A 396 -22.60 -36.19 22.43
N THR A 397 -23.28 -35.99 21.29
CA THR A 397 -24.74 -36.13 21.22
C THR A 397 -25.14 -37.58 21.40
N GLU A 398 -25.99 -37.82 22.40
CA GLU A 398 -26.48 -39.16 22.74
C GLU A 398 -27.14 -39.84 21.54
N ASN A 399 -26.81 -41.11 21.33
CA ASN A 399 -27.42 -41.91 20.28
C ASN A 399 -28.71 -42.55 20.80
N GLU A 400 -29.85 -42.08 20.31
CA GLU A 400 -31.17 -42.54 20.74
C GLU A 400 -31.59 -43.89 20.15
N VAL A 401 -30.88 -44.37 19.13
CA VAL A 401 -31.24 -45.61 18.40
C VAL A 401 -31.23 -46.83 19.33
N VAL A 402 -30.30 -46.89 20.28
CA VAL A 402 -30.21 -48.01 21.22
C VAL A 402 -31.43 -48.05 22.15
N ALA A 403 -31.80 -46.89 22.72
CA ALA A 403 -32.96 -46.78 23.61
C ALA A 403 -34.28 -47.06 22.86
N LEU A 404 -34.42 -46.52 21.65
CA LEU A 404 -35.57 -46.77 20.78
C LEU A 404 -35.64 -48.23 20.31
N GLY A 405 -34.50 -48.87 20.08
CA GLY A 405 -34.41 -50.29 19.73
C GLY A 405 -34.94 -51.20 20.84
N GLY A 406 -34.59 -50.93 22.09
CA GLY A 406 -35.11 -51.69 23.23
C GLY A 406 -36.62 -51.58 23.38
N ARG A 407 -37.19 -50.37 23.19
CA ARG A 407 -38.65 -50.17 23.17
C ARG A 407 -39.31 -50.94 22.03
N TRP A 408 -38.68 -50.97 20.86
CA TRP A 408 -39.18 -51.72 19.70
C TRP A 408 -39.23 -53.23 19.95
N ASP A 409 -38.22 -53.80 20.61
CA ASP A 409 -38.18 -55.24 20.91
C ASP A 409 -39.40 -55.68 21.74
N GLU A 410 -39.84 -54.85 22.69
CA GLU A 410 -41.06 -55.09 23.48
C GLU A 410 -42.33 -55.09 22.61
N VAL A 411 -42.46 -54.08 21.74
CA VAL A 411 -43.58 -53.96 20.80
C VAL A 411 -43.62 -55.12 19.82
N LYS A 412 -42.48 -55.49 19.25
CA LYS A 412 -42.36 -56.60 18.29
C LYS A 412 -42.72 -57.93 18.94
N LYS A 413 -42.25 -58.17 20.17
CA LYS A 413 -42.62 -59.37 20.93
C LYS A 413 -44.13 -59.42 21.17
N ALA A 414 -44.73 -58.32 21.61
CA ALA A 414 -46.17 -58.26 21.83
C ALA A 414 -46.98 -58.46 20.52
N ALA A 415 -46.50 -57.94 19.39
CA ALA A 415 -47.11 -58.15 18.08
C ALA A 415 -47.05 -59.63 17.65
N ALA A 416 -45.89 -60.27 17.77
CA ALA A 416 -45.70 -61.69 17.47
C ALA A 416 -46.59 -62.58 18.36
N ASP A 417 -46.65 -62.30 19.66
CA ASP A 417 -47.53 -63.00 20.61
C ASP A 417 -49.01 -62.86 20.21
N ARG A 418 -49.44 -61.68 19.72
CA ARG A 418 -50.82 -61.47 19.21
C ARG A 418 -51.08 -62.27 17.95
N VAL A 419 -50.16 -62.27 16.99
CA VAL A 419 -50.27 -63.07 15.76
C VAL A 419 -50.40 -64.55 16.12
N GLU A 420 -49.55 -65.08 17.00
CA GLU A 420 -49.60 -66.48 17.41
C GLU A 420 -50.94 -66.82 18.08
N LYS A 421 -51.39 -66.01 19.03
CA LYS A 421 -52.68 -66.21 19.71
C LYS A 421 -53.86 -66.24 18.74
N VAL A 422 -53.94 -65.26 17.84
CA VAL A 422 -55.03 -65.19 16.86
C VAL A 422 -54.90 -66.31 15.83
N GLN A 423 -53.70 -66.72 15.43
CA GLN A 423 -53.47 -67.85 14.53
C GLN A 423 -53.96 -69.17 15.14
N VAL A 424 -53.68 -69.41 16.42
CA VAL A 424 -54.19 -70.59 17.15
C VAL A 424 -55.72 -70.56 17.22
N LEU A 425 -56.33 -69.39 17.40
CA LEU A 425 -57.78 -69.22 17.36
C LEU A 425 -58.33 -69.54 15.96
N VAL A 426 -57.77 -68.96 14.88
CA VAL A 426 -58.17 -69.26 13.49
C VAL A 426 -58.09 -70.74 13.20
N ASN A 427 -56.99 -71.40 13.55
CA ASN A 427 -56.81 -72.85 13.35
C ASN A 427 -57.91 -73.64 14.09
N THR A 428 -58.22 -73.26 15.33
CA THR A 428 -59.30 -73.91 16.11
C THR A 428 -60.67 -73.71 15.46
N TRP A 429 -60.96 -72.53 14.90
CA TRP A 429 -62.20 -72.27 14.17
C TRP A 429 -62.27 -73.05 12.84
N GLN A 430 -61.17 -73.17 12.11
CA GLN A 430 -61.09 -73.96 10.88
C GLN A 430 -61.26 -75.46 11.17
N ASP A 431 -60.64 -75.96 12.24
CA ASP A 431 -60.81 -77.35 12.67
C ASP A 431 -62.25 -77.60 13.11
N LEU A 432 -62.88 -76.69 13.87
CA LEU A 432 -64.32 -76.77 14.18
C LEU A 432 -65.19 -76.84 12.93
N GLN A 433 -64.88 -76.03 11.91
CA GLN A 433 -65.61 -76.04 10.65
C GLN A 433 -65.43 -77.38 9.92
N LYS A 434 -64.20 -77.87 9.77
CA LYS A 434 -63.91 -79.17 9.18
C LYS A 434 -64.59 -80.31 9.92
N THR A 435 -64.56 -80.33 11.25
CA THR A 435 -65.22 -81.34 12.09
C THR A 435 -66.75 -81.25 11.95
N THR A 436 -67.31 -80.05 11.82
CA THR A 436 -68.74 -79.85 11.57
C THR A 436 -69.15 -80.37 10.19
N ASP A 437 -68.34 -80.11 9.16
CA ASP A 437 -68.56 -80.60 7.80
C ASP A 437 -68.42 -82.14 7.74
N GLU A 438 -67.42 -82.71 8.42
CA GLU A 438 -67.23 -84.15 8.56
C GLU A 438 -68.41 -84.80 9.28
N LEU A 439 -68.90 -84.20 10.37
CA LEU A 439 -70.09 -84.66 11.08
C LEU A 439 -71.32 -84.63 10.17
N THR A 440 -71.51 -83.55 9.42
CA THR A 440 -72.62 -83.37 8.48
C THR A 440 -72.59 -84.43 7.37
N SER A 441 -71.40 -84.70 6.80
CA SER A 441 -71.21 -85.75 5.81
C SER A 441 -71.53 -87.12 6.39
N LYS A 442 -70.90 -87.49 7.52
CA LYS A 442 -71.11 -88.79 8.16
C LYS A 442 -72.57 -89.00 8.55
N MET A 443 -73.24 -87.98 9.10
CA MET A 443 -74.67 -88.04 9.43
C MET A 443 -75.55 -88.25 8.20
N SER A 444 -75.19 -87.67 7.06
CA SER A 444 -75.93 -87.82 5.81
C SER A 444 -75.78 -89.22 5.19
N ASP A 445 -74.69 -89.92 5.50
CA ASP A 445 -74.39 -91.28 5.01
C ASP A 445 -74.96 -92.40 5.90
N ILE A 446 -75.34 -92.10 7.16
CA ILE A 446 -75.96 -93.06 8.10
C ILE A 446 -77.17 -93.80 7.50
N PRO A 447 -78.13 -93.14 6.82
CA PRO A 447 -79.30 -93.83 6.25
C PRO A 447 -78.96 -94.83 5.14
N ASN A 448 -77.75 -94.75 4.55
CA ASN A 448 -77.32 -95.54 3.40
C ASN A 448 -76.35 -96.69 3.78
N THR A 449 -76.16 -96.97 5.08
CA THR A 449 -75.16 -97.93 5.58
C THR A 449 -75.83 -99.01 6.43
N GLU A 450 -75.60 -100.29 6.13
CA GLU A 450 -76.25 -101.44 6.82
C GLU A 450 -75.76 -101.67 8.27
N ASP A 451 -74.53 -101.23 8.61
CA ASP A 451 -73.97 -101.25 9.98
C ASP A 451 -73.20 -99.94 10.28
N PRO A 452 -73.88 -98.89 10.81
CA PRO A 452 -73.28 -97.59 11.00
C PRO A 452 -72.24 -97.62 12.12
N LYS A 453 -71.05 -97.08 11.85
CA LYS A 453 -69.94 -97.01 12.80
C LYS A 453 -70.15 -95.92 13.85
N ILE A 454 -71.03 -96.18 14.81
CA ILE A 454 -71.41 -95.24 15.88
C ILE A 454 -70.18 -94.78 16.69
N GLU A 455 -69.21 -95.65 16.94
CA GLU A 455 -67.96 -95.30 17.63
C GLU A 455 -67.15 -94.22 16.90
N GLU A 456 -67.20 -94.16 15.57
CA GLU A 456 -66.52 -93.12 14.80
C GLU A 456 -67.26 -91.77 14.87
N LEU A 457 -68.59 -91.77 14.97
CA LEU A 457 -69.41 -90.58 15.19
C LEU A 457 -69.21 -90.01 16.60
N GLU A 458 -69.17 -90.87 17.62
CA GLU A 458 -68.89 -90.45 19.00
C GLU A 458 -67.50 -89.80 19.13
N LYS A 459 -66.49 -90.30 18.41
CA LYS A 459 -65.17 -89.67 18.34
C LYS A 459 -65.21 -88.26 17.72
N VAL A 460 -65.99 -88.07 16.65
CA VAL A 460 -66.18 -86.74 16.02
C VAL A 460 -66.88 -85.77 16.96
N PHE A 461 -67.93 -86.22 17.67
CA PHE A 461 -68.61 -85.41 18.69
C PHE A 461 -67.72 -85.05 19.88
N ALA A 462 -66.89 -85.99 20.36
CA ALA A 462 -65.93 -85.75 21.42
C ALA A 462 -64.90 -84.68 21.01
N SER A 463 -64.34 -84.81 19.81
CA SER A 463 -63.41 -83.82 19.24
C SER A 463 -64.05 -82.44 19.08
N MET A 464 -65.30 -82.38 18.60
CA MET A 464 -66.05 -81.11 18.48
C MET A 464 -66.24 -80.43 19.84
N LYS A 465 -66.57 -81.21 20.89
CA LYS A 465 -66.74 -80.68 22.25
C LYS A 465 -65.43 -80.14 22.83
N GLU A 466 -64.30 -80.82 22.60
CA GLU A 466 -62.97 -80.37 22.98
C GLU A 466 -62.58 -79.07 22.27
N LEU A 467 -62.81 -79.00 20.95
CA LEU A 467 -62.53 -77.80 20.16
C LEU A 467 -63.41 -76.61 20.56
N PHE A 468 -64.69 -76.82 20.92
CA PHE A 468 -65.54 -75.76 21.47
C PHE A 468 -65.05 -75.26 22.82
N ALA A 469 -64.59 -76.15 23.70
CA ALA A 469 -64.01 -75.77 24.99
C ALA A 469 -62.73 -74.94 24.79
N LYS A 470 -61.83 -75.42 23.91
CA LYS A 470 -60.60 -74.71 23.53
C LYS A 470 -60.88 -73.35 22.91
N LYS A 471 -61.84 -73.25 21.99
CA LYS A 471 -62.29 -71.97 21.40
C LYS A 471 -62.81 -71.02 22.48
N LYS A 472 -63.63 -71.50 23.41
CA LYS A 472 -64.17 -70.66 24.50
C LYS A 472 -63.06 -70.13 25.39
N GLU A 473 -62.06 -70.96 25.70
CA GLU A 473 -60.88 -70.55 26.47
C GLU A 473 -60.05 -69.51 25.73
N LEU A 474 -59.74 -69.73 24.45
CA LEU A 474 -58.99 -68.78 23.62
C LEU A 474 -59.72 -67.43 23.46
N LEU A 475 -61.05 -67.42 23.40
CA LEU A 475 -61.85 -66.18 23.37
C LEU A 475 -61.85 -65.41 24.71
N THR A 476 -61.32 -65.99 25.79
CA THR A 476 -61.09 -65.26 27.05
C THR A 476 -59.71 -64.62 27.12
N THR A 477 -58.76 -65.05 26.29
CA THR A 477 -57.37 -64.58 26.25
C THR A 477 -57.06 -63.66 25.06
N VAL A 478 -57.99 -63.57 24.11
CA VAL A 478 -58.07 -62.55 23.04
C VAL A 478 -58.83 -61.33 23.57
#